data_AF-A0A0Q7EW72-F1
#
_entry.id   AF-A0A0Q7EW72-F1
#
_cell.length_a   1.000
_cell.length_b   1.000
_cell.length_c   1.000
_cell.angle_alpha   90.00
_cell.angle_beta   90.00
_cell.angle_gamma   90.00
#
_symmetry.space_group_name_H-M   'P 1'
#
loop_
_entity.id
_entity.type
_entity.pdbx_description
1 polymer ?
#
loop_
_entity_poly.entity_id
_entity_poly.type
_entity_poly.pdbx_seq_one_letter_code
_entity_poly.pdbx_strand_id
1 'polypeptide(L)'
;MVLFADSSQRCAVPEDDSSAASGGIRFHGARVGEQQDTIQSLQASRAACVSLTTLLSYDYKAKRAVGASAMSRLKTAGLLALESYDAPGQYHYANGAQAQRYADLQMQAREARS
;
A
#
# COMPACT_ATOMS: atom_id res chain seq x y z
N MET A 1 30.53 -13.29 8.10
CA MET A 1 29.31 -13.69 7.36
C MET A 1 28.10 -13.34 8.22
N VAL A 2 27.20 -12.48 7.75
CA VAL A 2 25.98 -12.07 8.47
C VAL A 2 24.81 -12.82 7.84
N LEU A 3 24.12 -13.65 8.61
CA LEU A 3 23.00 -14.47 8.09
C LEU A 3 21.70 -13.66 7.97
N PHE A 4 21.52 -12.65 8.82
CA PHE A 4 20.35 -11.78 8.83
C PHE A 4 20.81 -10.34 9.07
N ALA A 5 20.92 -9.59 7.98
CA ALA A 5 21.25 -8.18 8.02
C ALA A 5 19.99 -7.37 8.36
N ASP A 6 20.11 -6.41 9.28
CA ASP A 6 19.05 -5.44 9.56
C ASP A 6 18.90 -4.49 8.37
N SER A 7 17.93 -4.76 7.50
CA SER A 7 17.70 -3.98 6.26
C SER A 7 17.29 -2.53 6.51
N SER A 8 17.02 -2.13 7.76
CA SER A 8 16.83 -0.72 8.10
C SER A 8 18.15 0.06 8.12
N GLN A 9 19.28 -0.63 8.30
CA GLN A 9 20.61 -0.03 8.29
C GLN A 9 21.24 -0.15 6.90
N ARG A 10 21.54 0.98 6.24
CA ARG A 10 22.17 0.97 4.92
C ARG A 10 23.51 0.23 4.88
N CYS A 11 24.30 0.31 5.95
CA CYS A 11 25.57 -0.40 6.06
C CYS A 11 25.41 -1.92 6.13
N ALA A 12 24.22 -2.42 6.48
CA ALA A 12 23.92 -3.84 6.53
C ALA A 12 23.54 -4.41 5.14
N VAL A 13 23.28 -3.53 4.16
CA VAL A 13 22.95 -3.89 2.78
C VAL A 13 23.83 -3.07 1.82
N PRO A 14 25.16 -3.30 1.83
CA PRO A 14 26.07 -2.57 0.94
C PRO A 14 25.67 -2.81 -0.52
N GLU A 15 25.88 -1.79 -1.36
CA GLU A 15 25.63 -1.89 -2.78
C GLU A 15 26.55 -2.95 -3.41
N ASP A 16 26.01 -3.72 -4.36
CA ASP A 16 26.80 -4.67 -5.13
C ASP A 16 27.72 -3.94 -6.12
N ASP A 17 29.00 -4.31 -6.15
CA ASP A 17 30.03 -3.64 -6.96
C ASP A 17 29.70 -3.66 -8.46
N SER A 18 29.04 -4.71 -8.97
CA SER A 18 28.66 -4.81 -10.38
C SER A 18 27.47 -3.89 -10.71
N SER A 19 26.55 -3.71 -9.76
CA SER A 19 25.49 -2.71 -9.83
C SER A 19 26.07 -1.30 -9.81
N ALA A 20 26.96 -1.00 -8.87
CA ALA A 20 27.59 0.31 -8.72
C ALA A 20 28.39 0.72 -9.97
N ALA A 21 29.17 -0.20 -10.55
CA ALA A 21 29.95 0.03 -11.76
C ALA A 21 29.09 0.39 -12.99
N SER A 22 27.84 -0.05 -13.01
CA SER A 22 26.94 0.07 -14.15
C SER A 22 25.82 1.10 -13.94
N GLY A 23 25.76 1.71 -12.76
CA GLY A 23 24.72 2.67 -12.36
C GLY A 23 23.36 2.02 -12.01
N GLY A 24 23.34 0.74 -11.64
CA GLY A 24 22.14 -0.03 -11.31
C GLY A 24 21.30 -0.47 -12.52
N ILE A 25 20.05 -0.86 -12.27
CA ILE A 25 19.12 -1.30 -13.31
C ILE A 25 18.65 -0.09 -14.13
N ARG A 26 18.75 -0.20 -15.46
CA ARG A 26 18.37 0.86 -16.41
C ARG A 26 17.17 0.45 -17.26
N PHE A 27 16.46 1.44 -17.79
CA PHE A 27 15.51 1.23 -18.88
C PHE A 27 16.25 1.14 -20.22
N HIS A 28 16.06 0.05 -20.95
CA HIS A 28 16.60 -0.13 -22.30
C HIS A 28 15.61 -0.97 -23.11
N GLY A 29 15.14 -0.45 -24.24
CA GLY A 29 14.15 -1.18 -25.05
C GLY A 29 14.66 -2.55 -25.52
N ALA A 30 13.77 -3.52 -25.67
CA ALA A 30 14.11 -4.90 -26.02
C ALA A 30 14.97 -4.98 -27.30
N ARG A 31 16.26 -5.29 -27.14
CA ARG A 31 17.23 -5.47 -28.22
C ARG A 31 18.07 -6.72 -27.97
N VAL A 32 18.57 -7.33 -29.04
CA VAL A 32 19.53 -8.43 -28.93
C VAL A 32 20.87 -7.91 -28.43
N GLY A 33 21.49 -8.61 -27.47
CA GLY A 33 22.86 -8.34 -27.02
C GLY A 33 22.99 -7.50 -25.75
N GLU A 34 21.98 -7.48 -24.87
CA GLU A 34 22.14 -6.84 -23.56
C GLU A 34 23.16 -7.61 -22.70
N GLN A 35 24.16 -6.89 -22.20
CA GLN A 35 25.23 -7.47 -21.37
C GLN A 35 24.83 -7.60 -19.90
N GLN A 36 23.73 -6.95 -19.49
CA GLN A 36 23.26 -6.82 -18.11
C GLN A 36 21.74 -6.72 -18.07
N ASP A 37 21.15 -6.99 -16.90
CA ASP A 37 19.71 -6.90 -16.68
C ASP A 37 19.18 -5.48 -16.92
N THR A 38 18.06 -5.38 -17.67
CA THR A 38 17.40 -4.10 -17.95
C THR A 38 15.88 -4.20 -17.82
N ILE A 39 15.24 -3.05 -17.63
CA ILE A 39 13.79 -2.89 -17.79
C ILE A 39 13.51 -2.62 -19.28
N GLN A 40 12.88 -3.58 -19.95
CA GLN A 40 12.61 -3.50 -21.40
C GLN A 40 11.25 -2.89 -21.75
N SER A 41 10.32 -2.87 -20.79
CA SER A 41 9.01 -2.24 -20.92
C SER A 41 8.64 -1.61 -19.57
N LEU A 42 8.20 -0.37 -19.61
CA LEU A 42 7.74 0.37 -18.44
C LEU A 42 6.40 1.01 -18.77
N GLN A 43 5.36 0.64 -18.01
CA GLN A 43 4.02 1.16 -18.17
C GLN A 43 3.49 1.66 -16.84
N ALA A 44 2.70 2.72 -16.88
CA ALA A 44 1.96 3.23 -15.74
C ALA A 44 0.46 3.15 -16.04
N SER A 45 -0.30 2.54 -15.14
CA SER A 45 -1.76 2.52 -15.16
C SER A 45 -2.29 3.25 -13.93
N ARG A 46 -3.50 3.80 -14.05
CA ARG A 46 -4.23 4.40 -12.93
C ARG A 46 -5.69 3.95 -13.01
N ALA A 47 -6.29 3.67 -11.87
CA ALA A 47 -7.69 3.31 -11.74
C ALA A 47 -8.40 4.26 -10.77
N ALA A 48 -9.71 4.46 -10.98
CA ALA A 48 -10.52 5.19 -10.03
C ALA A 48 -10.61 4.42 -8.71
N CYS A 49 -10.42 5.13 -7.59
CA CYS A 49 -10.47 4.56 -6.24
C CYS A 49 -11.54 5.30 -5.40
N VAL A 50 -12.04 4.64 -4.36
CA VAL A 50 -12.91 5.28 -3.37
C VAL A 50 -12.17 6.40 -2.65
N SER A 51 -12.90 7.45 -2.27
CA SER A 51 -12.37 8.59 -1.53
C SER A 51 -12.50 8.42 -0.01
N LEU A 52 -13.37 7.51 0.44
CA LEU A 52 -13.63 7.25 1.85
C LEU A 52 -13.85 5.75 2.10
N THR A 53 -13.26 5.26 3.17
CA THR A 53 -13.55 3.94 3.76
C THR A 53 -14.20 4.13 5.11
N THR A 54 -15.38 3.55 5.35
CA THR A 54 -16.07 3.63 6.64
C THR A 54 -16.41 2.24 7.13
N LEU A 55 -16.08 1.96 8.39
CA LEU A 55 -16.30 0.69 9.04
C LEU A 55 -17.18 0.88 10.27
N LEU A 56 -18.17 0.00 10.44
CA LEU A 56 -19.06 -0.01 11.60
C LEU A 56 -19.19 -1.41 12.18
N SER A 57 -19.11 -1.52 13.51
CA SER A 57 -19.47 -2.73 14.25
C SER A 57 -20.23 -2.34 15.52
N TYR A 58 -20.93 -3.30 16.12
CA TYR A 58 -21.61 -3.11 17.41
C TYR A 58 -20.86 -3.86 18.50
N ASP A 59 -20.33 -3.14 19.49
CA ASP A 59 -19.76 -3.76 20.69
C ASP A 59 -20.90 -4.12 21.65
N TYR A 60 -21.30 -5.39 21.66
CA TYR A 60 -22.36 -5.88 22.54
C TYR A 60 -21.98 -5.83 24.03
N LYS A 61 -20.69 -5.83 24.37
CA LYS A 61 -20.23 -5.76 25.78
C LYS A 61 -20.41 -4.35 26.31
N ALA A 62 -20.01 -3.34 25.53
CA ALA A 62 -20.20 -1.93 25.87
C ALA A 62 -21.56 -1.34 25.43
N LYS A 63 -22.40 -2.17 24.80
CA LYS A 63 -23.73 -1.84 24.26
C LYS A 63 -23.74 -0.60 23.35
N ARG A 64 -22.71 -0.44 22.53
CA ARG A 64 -22.53 0.75 21.68
C ARG A 64 -22.00 0.42 20.30
N ALA A 65 -22.24 1.32 19.37
CA ALA A 65 -21.57 1.30 18.07
C ALA A 65 -20.08 1.66 18.23
N VAL A 66 -19.24 0.96 17.47
CA VAL A 66 -17.81 1.21 17.32
C VAL A 66 -17.55 1.30 15.83
N GLY A 67 -17.10 2.45 15.36
CA GLY A 67 -16.82 2.68 13.95
C GLY A 67 -15.69 3.69 13.77
N ALA A 68 -15.18 3.72 12.54
CA ALA A 68 -14.11 4.60 12.13
C ALA A 68 -14.15 4.81 10.62
N SER A 69 -13.50 5.86 10.15
CA SER A 69 -13.35 6.12 8.72
C SER A 69 -11.95 6.58 8.36
N ALA A 70 -11.55 6.30 7.13
CA ALA A 70 -10.26 6.67 6.58
C ALA A 70 -10.44 7.27 5.19
N MET A 71 -9.94 8.50 5.02
CA MET A 71 -9.96 9.20 3.74
C MET A 71 -8.78 8.79 2.87
N SER A 72 -9.01 8.74 1.56
CA SER A 72 -7.95 8.56 0.58
C SER A 72 -6.98 9.74 0.60
N ARG A 73 -5.69 9.46 0.49
CA ARG A 73 -4.59 10.42 0.29
C ARG A 73 -4.37 10.76 -1.18
N LEU A 74 -4.97 9.98 -2.08
CA LEU A 74 -4.85 10.18 -3.51
C LEU A 74 -5.82 11.26 -3.98
N LYS A 75 -5.36 12.11 -4.89
CA LYS A 75 -6.22 13.12 -5.51
C LYS A 75 -7.19 12.44 -6.47
N THR A 76 -8.48 12.55 -6.16
CA THR A 76 -9.55 12.18 -7.07
C THR A 76 -9.61 13.21 -8.20
N ALA A 77 -9.18 12.85 -9.41
CA ALA A 77 -9.04 13.77 -10.55
C ALA A 77 -10.41 14.21 -11.13
N GLY A 78 -11.19 14.96 -10.35
CA GLY A 78 -12.54 15.41 -10.73
C GLY A 78 -13.60 14.32 -10.73
N LEU A 79 -13.27 13.10 -10.27
CA LEU A 79 -14.26 12.03 -10.10
C LEU A 79 -15.11 12.30 -8.85
N LEU A 80 -16.34 11.78 -8.87
CA LEU A 80 -17.22 11.82 -7.72
C LEU A 80 -16.57 11.12 -6.53
N ALA A 81 -16.67 11.73 -5.34
CA ALA A 81 -16.21 11.11 -4.12
C ALA A 81 -17.08 9.89 -3.80
N LEU A 82 -16.49 8.70 -3.88
CA LEU A 82 -17.16 7.44 -3.54
C LEU A 82 -16.77 7.00 -2.14
N GLU A 83 -17.75 6.52 -1.39
CA GLU A 83 -17.55 5.87 -0.09
C GLU A 83 -17.69 4.35 -0.25
N SER A 84 -16.76 3.61 0.34
CA SER A 84 -16.96 2.19 0.62
C SER A 84 -17.26 2.03 2.11
N TYR A 85 -18.47 1.58 2.38
CA TYR A 85 -19.00 1.35 3.71
C TYR A 85 -19.14 -0.14 3.98
N ASP A 86 -18.70 -0.61 5.15
CA ASP A 86 -18.87 -2.00 5.58
C ASP A 86 -19.31 -2.09 7.05
N ALA A 87 -20.20 -3.06 7.33
CA ALA A 87 -20.78 -3.32 8.63
C ALA A 87 -20.83 -4.84 8.94
N PRO A 88 -19.69 -5.48 9.25
CA PRO A 88 -19.56 -6.93 9.32
C PRO A 88 -20.25 -7.60 10.52
N GLY A 89 -20.97 -6.86 11.35
CA GLY A 89 -21.77 -7.38 12.46
C GLY A 89 -21.21 -7.08 13.84
N GLN A 90 -21.61 -7.89 14.83
CA GLN A 90 -21.33 -7.61 16.24
C GLN A 90 -19.90 -7.99 16.62
N TYR A 91 -19.25 -7.12 17.40
CA TYR A 91 -17.95 -7.33 18.02
C TYR A 91 -16.82 -7.68 17.03
N HIS A 92 -16.94 -7.20 15.79
CA HIS A 92 -15.90 -7.36 14.77
C HIS A 92 -14.69 -6.46 15.06
N TYR A 93 -14.94 -5.27 15.63
CA TYR A 93 -13.91 -4.38 16.16
C TYR A 93 -14.09 -4.25 17.68
N ALA A 94 -13.04 -4.57 18.43
CA ALA A 94 -13.02 -4.52 19.89
C ALA A 94 -13.12 -3.09 20.45
N ASN A 95 -12.65 -2.08 19.70
CA ASN A 95 -12.74 -0.67 20.05
C ASN A 95 -12.51 0.24 18.82
N GLY A 96 -12.68 1.55 19.01
CA GLY A 96 -12.52 2.53 17.94
C GLY A 96 -11.10 2.61 17.36
N ALA A 97 -10.07 2.40 18.18
CA ALA A 97 -8.69 2.40 17.70
C ALA A 97 -8.41 1.20 16.77
N GLN A 98 -8.97 0.03 17.07
CA GLN A 98 -8.90 -1.12 16.19
C GLN A 98 -9.67 -0.84 14.89
N ALA A 99 -10.90 -0.31 14.98
CA ALA A 99 -11.67 0.07 13.79
C ALA A 99 -10.91 1.06 12.90
N GLN A 100 -10.26 2.07 13.48
CA GLN A 100 -9.45 3.05 12.73
C GLN A 100 -8.28 2.38 12.02
N ARG A 101 -7.53 1.52 12.72
CA ARG A 101 -6.41 0.79 12.11
C ARG A 101 -6.87 -0.05 10.91
N TYR A 102 -8.03 -0.71 11.00
CA TYR A 102 -8.57 -1.47 9.86
C TYR A 102 -9.05 -0.56 8.74
N ALA A 103 -9.70 0.57 9.03
CA ALA A 103 -10.11 1.53 8.01
C ALA A 103 -8.88 2.07 7.24
N ASP A 104 -7.81 2.41 7.96
CA ASP A 104 -6.55 2.87 7.36
C ASP A 104 -5.91 1.80 6.48
N LEU A 105 -5.84 0.54 6.96
CA LEU A 105 -5.28 -0.57 6.20
C LEU A 105 -6.10 -0.87 4.94
N GLN A 106 -7.43 -0.84 5.02
CA GLN A 106 -8.29 -1.03 3.85
C GLN A 106 -8.12 0.11 2.84
N MET A 107 -8.05 1.35 3.29
CA MET A 107 -7.81 2.50 2.41
C MET A 107 -6.43 2.38 1.73
N GLN A 108 -5.37 2.10 2.48
CA GLN A 108 -4.02 1.91 1.93
C GLN A 108 -3.96 0.76 0.91
N ALA A 109 -4.66 -0.35 1.16
CA ALA A 109 -4.72 -1.47 0.23
C ALA A 109 -5.43 -1.10 -1.09
N ARG A 110 -6.43 -0.21 -1.02
CA ARG A 110 -7.14 0.31 -2.19
C ARG A 110 -6.27 1.29 -2.96
N GLU A 111 -5.56 2.20 -2.27
CA GLU A 111 -4.61 3.14 -2.87
C GLU A 111 -3.45 2.41 -3.57
N ALA A 112 -2.95 1.32 -3.00
CA ALA A 112 -1.86 0.54 -3.58
C ALA A 112 -2.21 -0.13 -4.92
N ARG A 113 -3.51 -0.24 -5.25
CA ARG A 113 -4.01 -0.87 -6.49
C ARG A 113 -4.54 0.14 -7.50
N SER A 114 -4.56 1.42 -7.16
CA SER A 114 -5.14 2.51 -7.98
C SER A 114 -4.11 3.31 -8.75
#